data_AF-A0A7Z2ZHH8-F1
#
_entry.id   AF-A0A7Z2ZHH8-F1
#
_cell.length_a   1.000
_cell.length_b   1.000
_cell.length_c   1.000
_cell.angle_alpha   90.00
_cell.angle_beta   90.00
_cell.angle_gamma   90.00
#
_symmetry.space_group_name_H-M   'P 1'
#
loop_
_entity.id
_entity.type
_entity.pdbx_description
1 polymer ?
#
loop_
_entity_poly.entity_id
_entity_poly.type
_entity_poly.pdbx_seq_one_letter_code
_entity_poly.pdbx_strand_id
1 'polypeptide(L)'
;MSKDAMKTLLACTIATAIGVASTASAEQTNPNDLWPLQRQQLLTGTYIGKLSSYTQDCQTVSAELFLSMPTPSRDMQRYTLKTICIAGGQLNDPPRTITGFWDLDENSGSCLTLNFMDVNDPMVGPNIYGFAVEEDQLTSDHKHPIYLLAQDGNNCHSGRSPEYDDKVLRKVH
;
A
#
# COMPACT_ATOMS: atom_id res chain seq x y z
N MET A 1 59.28 59.12 9.43
CA MET A 1 59.73 58.53 8.14
C MET A 1 60.44 57.21 8.41
N SER A 2 60.13 56.19 7.60
CA SER A 2 60.75 54.84 7.50
C SER A 2 60.33 53.81 8.57
N LYS A 3 60.00 52.55 8.29
CA LYS A 3 59.62 51.77 7.09
C LYS A 3 59.16 50.38 7.59
N ASP A 4 58.34 49.71 6.77
CA ASP A 4 58.12 48.25 6.67
C ASP A 4 57.38 47.48 7.78
N ALA A 5 56.22 46.90 7.42
CA ALA A 5 55.98 45.45 7.51
C ALA A 5 54.57 45.06 6.98
N MET A 6 54.56 44.66 5.71
CA MET A 6 53.80 43.58 5.07
C MET A 6 52.91 42.69 5.97
N LYS A 7 51.62 42.56 5.63
CA LYS A 7 50.94 41.24 5.61
C LYS A 7 49.62 41.24 4.82
N THR A 8 49.70 40.62 3.65
CA THR A 8 48.64 40.03 2.83
C THR A 8 47.84 39.01 3.64
N LEU A 9 46.51 38.96 3.47
CA LEU A 9 45.64 37.77 3.59
C LEU A 9 44.28 38.16 2.98
N LEU A 10 44.07 37.86 1.70
CA LEU A 10 43.38 36.69 1.14
C LEU A 10 41.88 36.61 1.48
N ALA A 11 41.10 36.60 0.40
CA ALA A 11 39.65 36.52 0.33
C ALA A 11 39.08 35.21 0.91
N CYS A 12 37.88 35.30 1.47
CA CYS A 12 36.90 34.21 1.48
C CYS A 12 35.50 34.81 1.31
N THR A 13 35.07 34.89 0.05
CA THR A 13 33.66 34.99 -0.34
C THR A 13 32.91 33.78 0.21
N ILE A 14 32.00 34.01 1.16
CA ILE A 14 31.07 32.98 1.62
C ILE A 14 29.94 32.89 0.59
N ALA A 15 29.95 31.83 -0.21
CA ALA A 15 28.83 31.47 -1.07
C ALA A 15 27.68 30.97 -0.19
N THR A 16 26.60 31.74 -0.11
CA THR A 16 25.33 31.29 0.47
C THR A 16 24.66 30.32 -0.50
N ALA A 17 24.86 29.01 -0.27
CA ALA A 17 24.02 28.00 -0.89
C ALA A 17 22.61 28.12 -0.29
N ILE A 18 21.70 28.73 -1.06
CA ILE A 18 20.26 28.69 -0.78
C ILE A 18 19.83 27.25 -1.05
N GLY A 19 19.85 26.42 0.01
CA GLY A 19 19.21 25.13 -0.01
C GLY A 19 17.71 25.34 -0.19
N VAL A 20 17.20 25.06 -1.38
CA VAL A 20 15.76 24.92 -1.61
C VAL A 20 15.35 23.67 -0.86
N ALA A 21 14.91 23.83 0.39
CA ALA A 21 14.22 22.77 1.10
C ALA A 21 12.90 22.55 0.36
N SER A 22 12.86 21.53 -0.49
CA SER A 22 11.62 20.96 -1.00
C SER A 22 10.80 20.53 0.22
N THR A 23 9.87 21.37 0.63
CA THR A 23 8.85 20.99 1.60
C THR A 23 7.92 20.04 0.87
N ALA A 24 8.20 18.75 0.96
CA ALA A 24 7.16 17.75 0.78
C ALA A 24 6.10 18.08 1.84
N SER A 25 4.99 18.68 1.42
CA SER A 25 3.81 18.81 2.27
C SER A 25 3.36 17.40 2.58
N ALA A 26 3.73 16.90 3.76
CA ALA A 26 3.03 15.78 4.35
C ALA A 26 1.62 16.32 4.68
N GLU A 27 0.69 16.08 3.76
CA GLU A 27 -0.72 16.35 3.97
C GLU A 27 -1.13 15.62 5.24
N GLN A 28 -1.40 16.38 6.31
CA GLN A 28 -1.82 15.79 7.58
C GLN A 28 -3.19 15.16 7.36
N THR A 29 -3.21 13.84 7.22
CA THR A 29 -4.42 13.01 7.16
C THR A 29 -5.38 13.45 8.26
N ASN A 30 -6.60 13.82 7.88
CA ASN A 30 -7.60 14.30 8.83
C ASN A 30 -7.97 13.12 9.75
N PRO A 31 -8.05 13.28 11.08
CA PRO A 31 -8.48 12.20 11.97
C PRO A 31 -9.91 11.69 11.70
N ASN A 32 -10.70 12.40 10.89
CA ASN A 32 -11.98 11.90 10.35
C ASN A 32 -11.84 10.99 9.11
N ASP A 33 -10.64 10.90 8.53
CA ASP A 33 -10.31 9.98 7.43
C ASP A 33 -10.02 8.57 7.94
N LEU A 34 -9.91 8.37 9.26
CA LEU A 34 -9.73 7.03 9.83
C LEU A 34 -10.96 6.15 9.54
N TRP A 35 -10.73 4.86 9.29
CA TRP A 35 -11.78 3.88 9.04
C TRP A 35 -12.27 3.26 10.37
N PRO A 36 -13.35 3.79 10.99
CA PRO A 36 -13.92 3.18 12.18
C PRO A 36 -14.38 1.74 11.90
N LEU A 37 -14.39 0.89 12.94
CA LEU A 37 -14.82 -0.51 12.85
C LEU A 37 -16.14 -0.71 12.08
N GLN A 38 -17.10 0.22 12.23
CA GLN A 38 -18.37 0.18 11.51
C GLN A 38 -18.21 0.30 9.98
N ARG A 39 -17.23 1.09 9.51
CA ARG A 39 -16.91 1.21 8.08
C ARG A 39 -16.10 0.02 7.56
N GLN A 40 -15.31 -0.64 8.40
CA GLN A 40 -14.54 -1.84 8.00
C GLN A 40 -15.46 -2.96 7.51
N GLN A 41 -16.70 -3.04 8.03
CA GLN A 41 -17.71 -3.99 7.55
C GLN A 41 -18.05 -3.81 6.07
N LEU A 42 -17.95 -2.58 5.55
CA LEU A 42 -18.18 -2.28 4.13
C LEU A 42 -17.12 -2.92 3.22
N LEU A 43 -15.95 -3.26 3.78
CA LEU A 43 -14.86 -3.93 3.05
C LEU A 43 -15.01 -5.45 3.04
N THR A 44 -15.96 -6.03 3.78
CA THR A 44 -16.21 -7.48 3.70
C THR A 44 -16.84 -7.84 2.36
N GLY A 45 -16.46 -8.98 1.80
CA GLY A 45 -16.94 -9.46 0.51
C GLY A 45 -15.83 -10.01 -0.37
N THR A 46 -16.19 -10.33 -1.61
CA THR A 46 -15.25 -10.87 -2.61
C THR A 46 -14.77 -9.77 -3.52
N TYR A 47 -13.49 -9.79 -3.88
CA TYR A 47 -12.84 -8.86 -4.78
C TYR A 47 -12.10 -9.64 -5.85
N ILE A 48 -12.17 -9.17 -7.09
CA ILE A 48 -11.50 -9.80 -8.23
C ILE A 48 -10.69 -8.76 -9.00
N GLY A 49 -9.50 -9.15 -9.46
CA GLY A 49 -8.68 -8.27 -10.27
C GLY A 49 -7.30 -8.83 -10.57
N LYS A 50 -6.35 -7.93 -10.84
CA LYS A 50 -4.95 -8.27 -11.08
C LYS A 50 -4.08 -7.69 -9.96
N LEU A 51 -3.02 -8.40 -9.63
CA LEU A 51 -1.99 -7.95 -8.69
C LEU A 51 -0.60 -8.21 -9.26
N SER A 52 0.35 -7.39 -8.88
CA SER A 52 1.76 -7.80 -8.95
C SER A 52 1.95 -8.96 -7.99
N SER A 53 2.66 -10.00 -8.42
CA SER A 53 2.88 -11.16 -7.56
C SER A 53 3.75 -10.80 -6.36
N TYR A 54 3.48 -11.43 -5.22
CA TYR A 54 4.38 -11.37 -4.05
C TYR A 54 5.60 -12.30 -4.22
N THR A 55 5.55 -13.24 -5.17
CA THR A 55 6.67 -14.13 -5.53
C THR A 55 7.43 -13.60 -6.74
N GLN A 56 8.75 -13.84 -6.80
CA GLN A 56 9.60 -13.33 -7.90
C GLN A 56 9.41 -14.07 -9.23
N ASP A 57 8.96 -15.32 -9.21
CA ASP A 57 8.85 -16.18 -10.40
C ASP A 57 7.60 -15.88 -11.24
N CYS A 58 6.65 -15.13 -10.69
CA CYS A 58 5.47 -14.63 -11.36
C CYS A 58 5.49 -13.10 -11.33
N GLN A 59 5.21 -12.43 -12.45
CA GLN A 59 5.17 -10.97 -12.50
C GLN A 59 3.78 -10.45 -12.15
N THR A 60 2.73 -11.09 -12.67
CA THR A 60 1.35 -10.66 -12.47
C THR A 60 0.45 -11.88 -12.26
N VAL A 61 -0.44 -11.75 -11.29
CA VAL A 61 -1.45 -12.75 -10.97
C VAL A 61 -2.85 -12.22 -11.24
N SER A 62 -3.75 -13.09 -11.70
CA SER A 62 -5.19 -12.92 -11.51
C SER A 62 -5.52 -13.31 -10.08
N ALA A 63 -6.27 -12.48 -9.37
CA ALA A 63 -6.55 -12.64 -7.95
C ALA A 63 -8.04 -12.63 -7.66
N GLU A 64 -8.44 -13.49 -6.73
CA GLU A 64 -9.76 -13.51 -6.08
C GLU A 64 -9.52 -13.45 -4.57
N LEU A 65 -9.90 -12.35 -3.95
CA LEU A 65 -9.72 -12.06 -2.53
C LEU A 65 -11.07 -12.04 -1.83
N PHE A 66 -11.24 -12.87 -0.81
CA PHE A 66 -12.41 -12.85 0.06
C PHE A 66 -12.02 -12.28 1.42
N LEU A 67 -12.68 -11.19 1.82
CA LEU A 67 -12.52 -10.54 3.13
C LEU A 67 -13.72 -10.84 4.01
N SER A 68 -13.46 -11.32 5.23
CA SER A 68 -14.49 -11.71 6.19
C SER A 68 -14.20 -11.20 7.59
N MET A 69 -15.28 -10.93 8.33
CA MET A 69 -15.25 -10.66 9.76
C MET A 69 -16.23 -11.62 10.46
N PRO A 70 -15.77 -12.44 11.43
CA PRO A 70 -16.63 -13.40 12.12
C PRO A 70 -17.83 -12.75 12.83
N THR A 71 -17.63 -11.54 13.39
CA THR A 71 -18.61 -10.69 14.07
C THR A 71 -17.98 -9.29 14.23
N PRO A 72 -18.73 -8.21 14.50
CA PRO A 72 -18.16 -6.91 14.87
C PRO A 72 -17.43 -6.88 16.22
N SER A 73 -17.25 -8.05 16.88
CA SER A 73 -16.32 -8.21 17.99
C SER A 73 -14.89 -8.33 17.46
N ARG A 74 -13.91 -7.97 18.30
CA ARG A 74 -12.47 -7.91 18.00
C ARG A 74 -11.81 -9.28 17.68
N ASP A 75 -12.56 -10.24 17.16
CA ASP A 75 -11.98 -11.46 16.63
C ASP A 75 -11.22 -11.13 15.34
N MET A 76 -10.04 -11.73 15.15
CA MET A 76 -9.16 -11.44 14.02
C MET A 76 -9.90 -11.59 12.68
N GLN A 77 -9.91 -10.51 11.91
CA GLN A 77 -10.49 -10.42 10.58
C GLN A 77 -9.71 -11.36 9.66
N ARG A 78 -10.40 -12.12 8.80
CA ARG A 78 -9.79 -13.19 8.00
C ARG A 78 -9.93 -12.95 6.52
N TYR A 79 -8.92 -13.34 5.76
CA TYR A 79 -9.00 -13.38 4.31
C TYR A 79 -8.68 -14.75 3.73
N THR A 80 -9.18 -14.98 2.52
CA THR A 80 -8.70 -16.03 1.61
C THR A 80 -8.35 -15.37 0.28
N LEU A 81 -7.12 -15.58 -0.19
CA LEU A 81 -6.61 -15.05 -1.45
C LEU A 81 -6.25 -16.21 -2.37
N LYS A 82 -6.94 -16.31 -3.49
CA LYS A 82 -6.62 -17.25 -4.56
C LYS A 82 -5.93 -16.51 -5.69
N THR A 83 -4.79 -17.02 -6.15
CA THR A 83 -4.02 -16.41 -7.24
C THR A 83 -3.69 -17.40 -8.34
N ILE A 84 -3.66 -16.91 -9.57
CA ILE A 84 -3.25 -17.65 -10.77
C ILE A 84 -2.22 -16.79 -11.49
N CYS A 85 -1.04 -17.34 -11.78
CA CYS A 85 -0.04 -16.60 -12.54
C CYS A 85 -0.50 -16.39 -13.99
N ILE A 86 -0.48 -15.15 -14.46
CA ILE A 86 -0.89 -14.79 -15.83
C ILE A 86 0.23 -14.11 -16.63
N ALA A 87 1.35 -13.79 -16.00
CA ALA A 87 2.56 -13.33 -16.64
C ALA A 87 3.80 -13.71 -15.80
N GLY A 88 4.84 -14.26 -16.42
CA GLY A 88 6.07 -14.69 -15.75
C GLY A 88 6.44 -16.15 -16.03
N GLY A 89 7.38 -16.70 -15.27
CA GLY A 89 7.90 -18.06 -15.46
C GLY A 89 6.94 -19.18 -15.02
N GLN A 90 5.92 -18.85 -14.22
CA GLN A 90 4.97 -19.80 -13.61
C GLN A 90 3.58 -19.79 -14.24
N LEU A 91 3.45 -19.39 -15.51
CA LEU A 91 2.17 -19.20 -16.22
C LEU A 91 1.25 -20.46 -16.29
N ASN A 92 1.76 -21.64 -15.93
CA ASN A 92 1.02 -22.91 -15.92
C ASN A 92 0.96 -23.58 -14.54
N ASP A 93 1.44 -22.90 -13.50
CA ASP A 93 1.40 -23.44 -12.15
C ASP A 93 -0.05 -23.53 -11.65
N PRO A 94 -0.36 -24.52 -10.80
CA PRO A 94 -1.67 -24.60 -10.19
C PRO A 94 -2.00 -23.33 -9.37
N PRO A 95 -3.28 -22.93 -9.28
CA PRO A 95 -3.69 -21.81 -8.46
C PRO A 95 -3.19 -21.95 -7.01
N ARG A 96 -2.67 -20.87 -6.45
CA ARG A 96 -2.27 -20.81 -5.04
C ARG A 96 -3.43 -20.28 -4.21
N THR A 97 -3.63 -20.83 -3.03
CA THR A 97 -4.60 -20.33 -2.05
C THR A 97 -3.87 -19.99 -0.77
N ILE A 98 -4.03 -18.75 -0.33
CA ILE A 98 -3.39 -18.19 0.85
C ILE A 98 -4.50 -17.76 1.80
N THR A 99 -4.34 -18.04 3.07
CA THR A 99 -5.25 -17.59 4.12
C THR A 99 -4.47 -16.80 5.14
N GLY A 100 -5.10 -15.78 5.71
CA GLY A 100 -4.43 -14.95 6.71
C GLY A 100 -5.39 -14.03 7.42
N PHE A 101 -4.81 -12.98 8.00
CA PHE A 101 -5.56 -11.92 8.67
C PHE A 101 -5.38 -10.61 7.94
N TRP A 102 -6.38 -9.76 8.00
CA TRP A 102 -6.30 -8.42 7.46
C TRP A 102 -6.58 -7.40 8.53
N ASP A 103 -5.99 -6.22 8.37
CA ASP A 103 -6.20 -5.09 9.26
C ASP A 103 -6.18 -3.79 8.47
N LEU A 104 -6.78 -2.76 9.04
CA LEU A 104 -6.63 -1.39 8.57
C LEU A 104 -5.63 -0.67 9.48
N ASP A 105 -4.60 -0.08 8.90
CA ASP A 105 -3.73 0.80 9.68
C ASP A 105 -4.48 2.10 10.03
N GLU A 106 -4.85 2.20 11.31
CA GLU A 106 -5.56 3.33 11.90
C GLU A 106 -4.72 4.61 11.93
N ASN A 107 -3.41 4.57 11.71
CA ASN A 107 -2.58 5.78 11.68
C ASN A 107 -2.44 6.41 10.29
N SER A 108 -2.80 5.66 9.24
CA SER A 108 -2.62 6.06 7.84
C SER A 108 -3.91 6.16 7.04
N GLY A 109 -5.05 5.99 7.71
CA GLY A 109 -6.33 6.51 7.25
C GLY A 109 -6.99 5.79 6.09
N SER A 110 -6.41 4.80 5.40
CA SER A 110 -7.12 3.97 4.39
C SER A 110 -6.29 2.77 3.91
N CYS A 111 -5.36 2.24 4.72
CA CYS A 111 -4.48 1.16 4.30
C CYS A 111 -4.98 -0.20 4.75
N LEU A 112 -5.43 -1.05 3.82
CA LEU A 112 -5.73 -2.46 4.09
C LEU A 112 -4.50 -3.31 3.86
N THR A 113 -4.09 -4.05 4.89
CA THR A 113 -2.93 -4.94 4.83
C THR A 113 -3.35 -6.40 4.93
N LEU A 114 -2.78 -7.26 4.08
CA LEU A 114 -2.93 -8.70 4.20
C LEU A 114 -1.68 -9.29 4.87
N ASN A 115 -1.87 -9.91 6.03
CA ASN A 115 -0.79 -10.50 6.84
C ASN A 115 -0.69 -12.01 6.59
N PHE A 116 0.51 -12.58 6.70
CA PHE A 116 0.67 -14.04 6.69
C PHE A 116 0.11 -14.68 7.98
N MET A 117 -0.48 -15.87 7.84
CA MET A 117 -0.77 -16.76 8.98
C MET A 117 0.34 -17.78 9.24
N ASP A 118 1.16 -18.10 8.23
CA ASP A 118 2.16 -19.15 8.33
C ASP A 118 3.51 -18.58 8.73
N VAL A 119 3.98 -18.98 9.92
CA VAL A 119 5.28 -18.61 10.47
C VAL A 119 6.45 -19.37 9.81
N ASN A 120 6.18 -20.36 8.95
CA ASN A 120 7.19 -21.23 8.34
C ASN A 120 7.48 -20.94 6.86
N ASP A 121 6.82 -19.95 6.22
CA ASP A 121 7.16 -19.54 4.86
C ASP A 121 8.46 -18.69 4.90
N PRO A 122 9.59 -19.11 4.31
CA PRO A 122 10.87 -18.41 4.43
C PRO A 122 10.91 -17.00 3.79
N MET A 123 9.81 -16.51 3.21
CA MET A 123 9.69 -15.15 2.66
C MET A 123 8.94 -14.16 3.57
N VAL A 124 8.84 -14.40 4.90
CA VAL A 124 8.11 -13.54 5.86
C VAL A 124 8.70 -12.11 5.95
N GLY A 125 8.14 -11.20 5.16
CA GLY A 125 7.78 -9.88 5.65
C GLY A 125 6.44 -9.96 6.42
N PRO A 126 6.09 -8.99 7.28
CA PRO A 126 4.85 -9.04 8.06
C PRO A 126 3.58 -9.05 7.17
N ASN A 127 3.66 -8.45 5.97
CA ASN A 127 2.54 -8.26 5.06
C ASN A 127 2.84 -8.80 3.66
N ILE A 128 1.84 -9.39 3.00
CA ILE A 128 1.88 -9.83 1.60
C ILE A 128 1.56 -8.66 0.66
N TYR A 129 0.55 -7.87 1.01
CA TYR A 129 0.05 -6.77 0.21
C TYR A 129 -0.45 -5.63 1.09
N GLY A 130 -0.17 -4.40 0.67
CA GLY A 130 -0.85 -3.19 1.12
C GLY A 130 -1.79 -2.70 0.02
N PHE A 131 -3.00 -2.28 0.40
CA PHE A 131 -4.01 -1.74 -0.49
C PHE A 131 -4.48 -0.37 -0.02
N ALA A 132 -4.41 0.61 -0.92
CA ALA A 132 -5.20 1.82 -0.78
C ALA A 132 -6.67 1.48 -1.00
N VAL A 133 -7.52 1.81 -0.03
CA VAL A 133 -8.97 1.66 -0.14
C VAL A 133 -9.53 2.91 -0.82
N GLU A 134 -10.05 2.76 -2.04
CA GLU A 134 -10.58 3.87 -2.84
C GLU A 134 -12.06 3.63 -3.15
N GLU A 135 -12.84 4.70 -3.30
CA GLU A 135 -14.21 4.60 -3.80
C GLU A 135 -14.21 4.33 -5.31
N ASP A 136 -14.92 3.29 -5.74
CA ASP A 136 -15.07 2.95 -7.15
C ASP A 136 -16.03 3.91 -7.83
N GLN A 137 -15.48 4.94 -8.46
CA GLN A 137 -16.22 5.97 -9.19
C GLN A 137 -17.07 5.41 -10.35
N LEU A 138 -16.79 4.19 -10.83
CA LEU A 138 -17.55 3.57 -11.93
C LEU A 138 -18.86 2.93 -11.45
N THR A 139 -18.92 2.51 -10.19
CA THR A 139 -20.03 1.71 -9.67
C THR A 139 -20.70 2.34 -8.45
N SER A 140 -20.05 3.29 -7.78
CA SER A 140 -20.61 4.05 -6.66
C SER A 140 -21.57 5.15 -7.14
N ASP A 141 -22.67 5.35 -6.40
CA ASP A 141 -23.59 6.49 -6.55
C ASP A 141 -23.39 7.56 -5.45
N HIS A 142 -22.27 7.50 -4.73
CA HIS A 142 -21.91 8.25 -3.51
C HIS A 142 -22.85 8.07 -2.30
N LYS A 143 -24.06 7.53 -2.50
CA LYS A 143 -25.00 7.18 -1.43
C LYS A 143 -24.77 5.77 -0.90
N HIS A 144 -24.26 4.89 -1.76
CA HIS A 144 -23.89 3.51 -1.50
C HIS A 144 -22.47 3.29 -2.01
N PRO A 145 -21.46 3.76 -1.27
CA PRO A 145 -20.08 3.68 -1.72
C PRO A 145 -19.66 2.22 -1.88
N ILE A 146 -19.18 1.89 -3.08
CA ILE A 146 -18.50 0.63 -3.37
C ILE A 146 -17.01 0.94 -3.36
N TYR A 147 -16.26 0.16 -2.59
CA TYR A 147 -14.81 0.36 -2.48
C TYR A 147 -14.06 -0.65 -3.34
N LEU A 148 -12.97 -0.19 -3.95
CA LEU A 148 -11.97 -1.01 -4.60
C LEU A 148 -10.67 -1.00 -3.79
N LEU A 149 -9.82 -1.99 -4.04
CA LEU A 149 -8.53 -2.15 -3.39
C LEU A 149 -7.43 -1.98 -4.43
N ALA A 150 -6.74 -0.85 -4.41
CA ALA A 150 -5.61 -0.57 -5.29
C ALA A 150 -4.32 -1.00 -4.61
N GLN A 151 -3.53 -1.88 -5.26
CA GLN A 151 -2.27 -2.34 -4.69
C GLN A 151 -1.30 -1.17 -4.54
N ASP A 152 -0.74 -1.01 -3.35
CA ASP A 152 0.25 0.00 -3.03
C ASP A 152 1.45 -0.69 -2.36
N GLY A 153 2.13 -1.55 -3.11
CA GLY A 153 3.26 -2.33 -2.60
C GLY A 153 2.92 -3.28 -1.45
N ASN A 154 3.85 -3.41 -0.50
CA ASN A 154 3.71 -4.28 0.67
C ASN A 154 3.13 -3.52 1.89
N ASN A 155 3.10 -2.18 1.83
CA ASN A 155 2.48 -1.27 2.79
C ASN A 155 2.05 0.01 2.06
N CYS A 156 0.95 0.64 2.48
CA CYS A 156 0.31 1.74 1.73
C CYS A 156 1.03 3.11 1.88
N HIS A 157 2.35 3.08 1.83
CA HIS A 157 3.23 4.24 1.95
C HIS A 157 4.22 4.33 0.80
N SER A 158 4.03 3.50 -0.23
CA SER A 158 4.90 3.45 -1.39
C SER A 158 4.54 4.53 -2.40
N GLY A 159 3.33 5.11 -2.28
CA GLY A 159 2.80 6.11 -3.20
C GLY A 159 2.58 5.47 -4.55
N ARG A 160 1.48 4.70 -4.67
CA ARG A 160 0.98 4.00 -5.88
C ARG A 160 1.85 4.24 -7.12
N SER A 161 2.93 3.47 -7.21
CA SER A 161 3.82 3.55 -8.37
C SER A 161 3.01 3.25 -9.64
N PRO A 162 3.30 3.89 -10.78
CA PRO A 162 2.58 3.63 -12.04
C PRO A 162 2.54 2.15 -12.45
N GLU A 163 3.49 1.34 -11.98
CA GLU A 163 3.50 -0.12 -12.17
C GLU A 163 2.31 -0.85 -11.52
N TYR A 164 1.61 -0.20 -10.58
CA TYR A 164 0.42 -0.70 -9.89
C TYR A 164 -0.90 -0.09 -10.39
N ASP A 165 -0.88 0.77 -11.42
CA ASP A 165 -2.08 1.47 -11.89
C ASP A 165 -3.22 0.52 -12.30
N ASP A 166 -2.87 -0.62 -12.91
CA ASP A 166 -3.80 -1.68 -13.31
C ASP A 166 -3.96 -2.79 -12.25
N LYS A 167 -3.27 -2.67 -11.11
CA LYS A 167 -3.24 -3.68 -10.04
C LYS A 167 -4.30 -3.38 -8.99
N VAL A 168 -5.54 -3.52 -9.44
CA VAL A 168 -6.74 -3.18 -8.67
C VAL A 168 -7.62 -4.41 -8.51
N LEU A 169 -8.14 -4.61 -7.31
CA LEU A 169 -9.21 -5.56 -7.03
C LEU A 169 -10.53 -4.81 -6.86
N ARG A 170 -11.54 -5.23 -7.62
CA ARG A 170 -12.88 -4.65 -7.56
C ARG A 170 -13.82 -5.58 -6.82
N LYS A 171 -14.64 -5.02 -5.94
CA LYS A 171 -15.63 -5.79 -5.20
C LYS A 171 -16.64 -6.40 -6.17
N VAL A 172 -16.95 -7.67 -5.98
CA VAL A 172 -17.98 -8.40 -6.71
C VAL A 172 -19.09 -8.79 -5.73
N HIS A 173 -20.24 -8.15 -5.90
CA HIS A 173 -21.50 -8.38 -5.18
C HIS A 173 -21.43 -8.14 -3.67
#